data_AF-A0A2P4XP77-F1
#
_entry.id   AF-A0A2P4XP77-F1
#
_cell.length_a   1.000
_cell.length_b   1.000
_cell.length_c   1.000
_cell.angle_alpha   90.00
_cell.angle_beta   90.00
_cell.angle_gamma   90.00
#
_symmetry.space_group_name_H-M   'P 1'
#
loop_
_entity.id
_entity.type
_entity.pdbx_description
1 polymer ?
#
loop_
_entity_poly.entity_id
_entity_poly.type
_entity_poly.pdbx_seq_one_letter_code
_entity_poly.pdbx_strand_id
1 'polypeptide(L)'
;MARLLSFFAEQNFRVESKPGKLNVLADALSRRPDYERSYLYDRIRLAYQEDENNTPLVHFLSDGKDAKVDRLLPRQRAQFHRYELAEGLLHYRVGPTDPPRVVVPNDEYLKYDILLETHDAPMSGHLGREKTYQMVSQTFGWPRMYKWVAHYVKTCETCQRVKPSG
;
A
#
# COMPACT_ATOMS: atom_id res chain seq x y z
N MET A 1 -12.59 19.18 21.97
CA MET A 1 -13.96 18.70 22.29
C MET A 1 -14.82 18.94 21.05
N ALA A 2 -15.16 17.85 20.37
CA ALA A 2 -15.70 17.82 19.01
C ALA A 2 -17.09 18.48 18.88
N ARG A 3 -17.17 19.57 18.10
CA ARG A 3 -18.41 20.31 17.79
C ARG A 3 -19.17 19.76 16.56
N LEU A 4 -18.83 18.56 16.09
CA LEU A 4 -19.37 17.96 14.86
C LEU A 4 -20.32 16.78 15.08
N LEU A 5 -20.56 16.36 16.34
CA LEU A 5 -21.45 15.24 16.65
C LEU A 5 -22.92 15.64 16.86
N SER A 6 -23.21 16.92 17.14
CA SER A 6 -24.58 17.35 17.45
C SER A 6 -25.43 17.73 16.23
N PHE A 7 -24.84 17.88 15.03
CA PHE A 7 -25.58 18.32 13.85
C PHE A 7 -26.35 17.18 13.15
N PHE A 8 -25.90 15.93 13.29
CA PHE A 8 -26.55 14.78 12.67
C PHE A 8 -27.64 14.12 13.52
N ALA A 9 -27.72 14.46 14.82
CA ALA A 9 -28.73 13.91 15.72
C ALA A 9 -30.12 14.54 15.54
N GLU A 10 -30.22 15.69 14.88
CA GLU A 10 -31.48 16.43 14.66
C GLU A 10 -32.14 16.13 13.32
N GLN A 11 -31.55 15.26 12.49
CA GLN A 11 -32.05 14.95 11.17
C GLN A 11 -32.67 13.55 11.17
N ASN A 12 -34.00 13.50 10.99
CA ASN A 12 -34.74 12.25 10.78
C ASN A 12 -34.44 11.72 9.37
N PHE A 13 -33.37 10.95 9.23
CA PHE A 13 -33.05 10.30 7.95
C PHE A 13 -33.89 9.05 7.77
N ARG A 14 -34.54 8.94 6.60
CA ARG A 14 -35.19 7.72 6.15
C ARG A 14 -34.26 7.01 5.17
N VAL A 15 -33.81 5.81 5.53
CA VAL A 15 -33.02 4.97 4.63
C VAL A 15 -33.97 4.33 3.62
N GLU A 16 -33.88 4.78 2.37
CA GLU A 16 -34.63 4.21 1.26
C GLU A 16 -33.69 3.45 0.32
N SER A 17 -33.97 2.16 0.10
CA SER A 17 -33.19 1.33 -0.81
C SER A 17 -33.51 1.69 -2.26
N LYS A 18 -32.50 2.17 -3.00
CA LYS A 18 -32.61 2.43 -4.44
C LYS A 18 -32.12 1.21 -5.22
N PRO A 19 -32.91 0.64 -6.16
CA PRO A 19 -32.47 -0.44 -7.03
C PRO A 19 -31.19 -0.06 -7.78
N GLY A 20 -30.21 -0.99 -7.84
CA GLY A 20 -28.83 -0.71 -8.28
C GLY A 20 -28.71 -0.04 -9.67
N LYS A 21 -29.64 -0.30 -10.59
CA LYS A 21 -29.67 0.30 -11.94
C LYS A 21 -29.91 1.82 -11.93
N LEU A 22 -30.51 2.35 -10.87
CA LEU A 22 -30.80 3.78 -10.67
C LEU A 22 -29.81 4.45 -9.70
N ASN A 23 -28.91 3.67 -9.08
CA ASN A 23 -27.96 4.16 -8.08
C ASN A 23 -26.61 4.55 -8.70
N VAL A 24 -26.67 5.18 -9.89
CA VAL A 24 -25.50 5.51 -10.73
C VAL A 24 -24.53 6.47 -10.01
N LEU A 25 -25.04 7.29 -9.08
CA LEU A 25 -24.24 8.25 -8.30
C LEU A 25 -23.59 7.66 -7.04
N ALA A 26 -24.08 6.53 -6.53
CA ALA A 26 -23.47 5.88 -5.36
C ALA A 26 -22.10 5.30 -5.67
N ASP A 27 -21.89 4.82 -6.90
CA ASP A 27 -20.60 4.27 -7.33
C ASP A 27 -19.50 5.34 -7.43
N ALA A 28 -19.87 6.60 -7.74
CA ALA A 28 -18.94 7.72 -7.89
C ALA A 28 -18.55 8.39 -6.56
N LEU A 29 -19.40 8.31 -5.52
CA LEU A 29 -19.10 8.88 -4.19
C LEU A 29 -18.37 7.90 -3.25
N SER A 30 -18.27 6.62 -3.62
CA SER A 30 -17.63 5.60 -2.76
C SER A 30 -16.11 5.52 -2.91
N ARG A 31 -15.53 6.12 -3.95
CA ARG A 31 -14.08 6.02 -4.22
C ARG A 31 -13.44 7.37 -3.95
N ARG A 32 -12.90 7.53 -2.75
CA ARG A 32 -12.04 8.64 -2.36
C ARG A 32 -10.59 8.15 -2.42
N PRO A 33 -9.83 8.43 -3.50
CA PRO A 33 -8.48 7.89 -3.67
C PRO A 33 -7.54 8.30 -2.54
N ASP A 34 -7.78 9.47 -1.96
CA ASP A 34 -7.12 9.96 -0.75
C ASP A 34 -7.39 9.07 0.47
N TYR A 35 -8.63 8.61 0.64
CA TYR A 35 -9.03 7.71 1.71
C TYR A 35 -8.48 6.29 1.51
N GLU A 36 -8.57 5.73 0.30
CA GLU A 36 -8.03 4.39 -0.02
C GLU A 36 -6.52 4.33 0.23
N ARG A 37 -5.78 5.35 -0.23
CA ARG A 37 -4.33 5.44 0.02
C ARG A 37 -4.02 5.62 1.51
N SER A 38 -4.78 6.44 2.23
CA SER A 38 -4.60 6.60 3.68
C SER A 38 -4.81 5.27 4.42
N TYR A 39 -5.89 4.57 4.09
CA TYR A 39 -6.24 3.28 4.69
C TYR A 39 -5.16 2.22 4.42
N LEU A 40 -4.61 2.17 3.20
CA LEU A 40 -3.51 1.28 2.86
C LEU A 40 -2.26 1.57 3.71
N TYR A 41 -1.89 2.84 3.86
CA TYR A 41 -0.76 3.22 4.71
C TYR A 41 -0.99 2.88 6.18
N ASP A 42 -2.21 3.06 6.69
CA ASP A 42 -2.55 2.67 8.07
C ASP A 42 -2.41 1.16 8.28
N ARG A 43 -2.84 0.34 7.31
CA ARG A 43 -2.63 -1.11 7.39
C ARG A 43 -1.15 -1.50 7.30
N ILE A 44 -0.35 -0.82 6.48
CA ILE A 44 1.10 -1.04 6.45
C ILE A 44 1.73 -0.74 7.82
N ARG A 45 1.34 0.37 8.47
CA ARG A 45 1.82 0.73 9.82
C ARG A 45 1.48 -0.35 10.84
N LEU A 46 0.24 -0.82 10.84
CA LEU A 46 -0.22 -1.87 11.74
C LEU A 46 0.53 -3.19 11.50
N ALA A 47 0.74 -3.55 10.23
CA ALA A 47 1.44 -4.77 9.86
C ALA A 47 2.92 -4.80 10.29
N TYR A 48 3.56 -3.65 10.56
CA TYR A 48 4.90 -3.64 11.17
C TYR A 48 4.94 -4.20 12.59
N GLN A 49 3.82 -4.26 13.31
CA GLN A 49 3.79 -4.79 14.68
C GLN A 49 4.00 -6.31 14.70
N GLU A 50 3.55 -6.99 13.64
CA GLU A 50 3.60 -8.45 13.51
C GLU A 50 4.75 -8.94 12.62
N ASP A 51 5.50 -8.03 11.98
CA ASP A 51 6.60 -8.38 11.06
C ASP A 51 7.96 -8.35 11.73
N GLU A 52 8.41 -9.51 12.22
CA GLU A 52 9.72 -9.73 12.86
C GLU A 52 10.91 -9.12 12.11
N ASN A 53 10.83 -8.97 10.78
CA ASN A 53 11.89 -8.34 10.01
C ASN A 53 11.92 -6.83 10.15
N ASN A 54 10.76 -6.18 10.18
CA ASN A 54 10.64 -4.73 10.09
C ASN A 54 10.44 -4.09 11.48
N THR A 55 9.79 -4.77 12.42
CA THR A 55 9.58 -4.28 13.80
C THR A 55 10.86 -3.75 14.46
N PRO A 56 12.02 -4.47 14.43
CA PRO A 56 13.23 -3.97 15.08
C PRO A 56 13.74 -2.66 14.49
N LEU A 57 13.58 -2.48 13.18
CA LEU A 57 14.04 -1.30 12.47
C LEU A 57 13.11 -0.10 12.71
N VAL A 58 11.80 -0.34 12.77
CA VAL A 58 10.82 0.69 13.14
C VAL A 58 11.07 1.18 14.55
N HIS A 59 11.27 0.28 15.53
CA HIS A 59 11.61 0.68 16.90
C HIS A 59 12.94 1.43 16.95
N PHE A 60 13.98 0.91 16.30
CA PHE A 60 15.30 1.55 16.28
C PHE A 60 15.27 2.98 15.75
N LEU A 61 14.52 3.22 14.67
CA LEU A 61 14.38 4.55 14.07
C LEU A 61 13.41 5.45 14.85
N SER A 62 12.48 4.89 15.64
CA SER A 62 11.58 5.65 16.52
C SER A 62 12.26 6.11 17.80
N ASP A 63 13.10 5.25 18.38
CA ASP A 63 13.76 5.47 19.68
C ASP A 63 14.92 6.48 19.58
N GLY A 64 15.36 6.84 18.37
CA GLY A 64 16.40 7.84 18.15
C GLY A 64 17.82 7.35 18.51
N LYS A 65 18.71 8.29 18.88
CA LYS A 65 20.16 8.03 19.07
C LYS A 65 20.49 7.03 20.19
N ASP A 66 19.52 6.69 21.04
CA ASP A 66 19.70 5.78 22.18
C ASP A 66 19.33 4.33 21.86
N ALA A 67 18.91 4.05 20.62
CA ALA A 67 18.50 2.73 20.21
C ALA A 67 19.69 1.74 20.13
N LYS A 68 19.56 0.58 20.76
CA LYS A 68 20.58 -0.47 20.70
C LYS A 68 20.56 -1.16 19.32
N VAL A 69 21.60 -0.90 18.53
CA VAL A 69 21.85 -1.49 17.19
C VAL A 69 21.83 -3.03 17.21
N ASP A 70 22.07 -3.65 18.38
CA ASP A 70 22.11 -5.11 18.54
C ASP A 70 20.81 -5.83 18.19
N ARG A 71 19.67 -5.12 18.15
CA ARG A 71 18.38 -5.67 17.76
C ARG A 71 18.19 -5.77 16.24
N LEU A 72 19.06 -5.15 15.45
CA LEU A 72 18.97 -5.17 13.99
C LEU A 72 19.62 -6.42 13.38
N LEU A 73 19.02 -6.94 12.32
CA LEU A 73 19.62 -8.00 11.49
C LEU A 73 20.92 -7.50 10.84
N PRO A 74 21.90 -8.38 10.53
CA PRO A 74 23.17 -7.97 9.91
C PRO A 74 22.99 -7.12 8.64
N ARG A 75 22.03 -7.51 7.78
CA ARG A 75 21.68 -6.75 6.56
C ARG A 75 21.20 -5.33 6.86
N GLN A 76 20.44 -5.16 7.94
CA GLN A 76 19.88 -3.87 8.34
C GLN A 76 20.97 -2.98 8.91
N ARG A 77 21.88 -3.54 9.72
CA ARG A 77 23.06 -2.80 10.22
C ARG A 77 23.93 -2.29 9.08
N ALA A 78 24.16 -3.10 8.05
CA ALA A 78 24.99 -2.69 6.91
C ALA A 78 24.33 -1.60 6.04
N GLN A 79 23.01 -1.49 6.06
CA GLN A 79 22.24 -0.64 5.14
C GLN A 79 21.34 0.38 5.85
N PHE A 80 21.50 0.60 7.16
CA PHE A 80 20.59 1.43 7.95
C PHE A 80 20.49 2.87 7.41
N HIS A 81 21.58 3.40 6.86
CA HIS A 81 21.65 4.73 6.23
C HIS A 81 20.70 4.90 5.02
N ARG A 82 20.17 3.79 4.50
CA ARG A 82 19.19 3.78 3.40
C ARG A 82 17.75 3.78 3.89
N TYR A 83 17.55 3.59 5.19
CA TYR A 83 16.24 3.56 5.81
C TYR A 83 15.95 4.87 6.55
N GLU A 84 14.70 5.28 6.49
CA GLU A 84 14.18 6.45 7.17
C GLU A 84 12.77 6.15 7.67
N LEU A 85 12.43 6.64 8.86
CA LEU A 85 11.07 6.51 9.40
C LEU A 85 10.39 7.87 9.28
N ALA A 86 9.28 7.93 8.55
CA ALA A 86 8.51 9.15 8.35
C ALA A 86 7.02 8.82 8.45
N GLU A 87 6.27 9.58 9.25
CA GLU A 87 4.83 9.35 9.47
C GLU A 87 4.49 7.89 9.86
N GLY A 88 5.35 7.25 10.66
CA GLY A 88 5.23 5.85 11.07
C GLY A 88 5.47 4.82 9.96
N LEU A 89 5.89 5.24 8.76
CA LEU A 89 6.21 4.37 7.64
C LEU A 89 7.71 4.25 7.44
N LEU A 90 8.17 3.01 7.29
CA LEU A 90 9.56 2.73 6.96
C LEU A 90 9.78 2.98 5.46
N HIS A 91 10.69 3.89 5.15
CA HIS A 91 11.09 4.21 3.78
C HIS A 91 12.48 3.64 3.50
N TYR A 92 12.71 3.16 2.28
CA TYR A 92 13.99 2.64 1.81
C TYR A 92 14.40 3.30 0.48
N ARG A 93 15.68 3.67 0.37
CA ARG A 93 16.29 4.17 -0.87
C ARG A 93 17.25 3.14 -1.45
N VAL A 94 17.09 2.82 -2.74
CA VAL A 94 17.98 1.87 -3.43
C VAL A 94 19.36 2.49 -3.65
N GLY A 95 19.38 3.71 -4.21
CA GLY A 95 20.54 4.57 -4.34
C GLY A 95 20.28 5.99 -3.81
N PRO A 96 21.31 6.83 -3.74
CA PRO A 96 21.22 8.17 -3.14
C PRO A 96 20.21 9.11 -3.83
N THR A 97 20.04 8.93 -5.14
CA THR A 97 19.16 9.75 -5.99
C THR A 97 17.80 9.11 -6.23
N ASP A 98 17.60 7.87 -5.80
CA ASP A 98 16.33 7.19 -5.98
C ASP A 98 15.28 7.75 -5.01
N PRO A 99 14.02 7.89 -5.44
CA PRO A 99 12.95 8.26 -4.54
C PRO A 99 12.81 7.21 -3.43
N PRO A 100 12.51 7.64 -2.19
CA PRO A 100 12.23 6.72 -1.09
C PRO A 100 10.97 5.91 -1.40
N ARG A 101 11.03 4.61 -1.09
CA ARG A 101 9.91 3.68 -1.26
C ARG A 101 9.43 3.19 0.09
N VAL A 102 8.14 3.18 0.32
CA VAL A 102 7.53 2.57 1.50
C VAL A 102 7.83 1.07 1.50
N VAL A 103 8.44 0.60 2.58
CA VAL A 103 8.75 -0.82 2.78
C VAL A 103 7.48 -1.53 3.18
N VAL A 104 7.00 -2.43 2.31
CA VAL A 104 5.81 -3.23 2.60
C VAL A 104 6.23 -4.45 3.41
N PRO A 105 5.57 -4.71 4.56
CA PRO A 105 5.77 -5.92 5.35
C PRO A 105 5.60 -7.22 4.57
N ASN A 106 6.05 -8.33 5.15
CA ASN A 106 5.80 -9.64 4.55
C ASN A 106 4.34 -10.13 4.72
N ASP A 107 3.37 -9.29 4.37
CA ASP A 107 1.94 -9.57 4.34
C ASP A 107 1.51 -9.77 2.87
N GLU A 108 0.90 -10.91 2.55
CA GLU A 108 0.45 -11.20 1.19
C GLU A 108 -0.76 -10.37 0.77
N TYR A 109 -1.71 -10.15 1.68
CA TYR A 109 -2.91 -9.37 1.40
C TYR A 109 -2.54 -7.92 1.07
N LEU A 110 -1.62 -7.31 1.81
CA LEU A 110 -1.14 -5.96 1.49
C LEU A 110 -0.48 -5.88 0.10
N LYS A 111 0.33 -6.88 -0.27
CA LYS A 111 0.95 -6.92 -1.60
C LYS A 111 -0.11 -7.08 -2.69
N TYR A 112 -1.13 -7.90 -2.45
CA TYR A 112 -2.25 -8.07 -3.39
C TYR A 112 -3.06 -6.79 -3.54
N ASP A 113 -3.39 -6.10 -2.44
CA ASP A 113 -4.14 -4.84 -2.47
C ASP A 113 -3.40 -3.76 -3.26
N ILE A 114 -2.08 -3.62 -3.05
CA ILE A 114 -1.23 -2.71 -3.83
C ILE A 114 -1.26 -3.05 -5.33
N LEU A 115 -1.17 -4.34 -5.66
CA LEU A 115 -1.19 -4.80 -7.04
C LEU A 115 -2.55 -4.60 -7.68
N LEU A 116 -3.64 -4.85 -6.96
CA LEU A 116 -5.01 -4.62 -7.40
C LEU A 116 -5.25 -3.14 -7.73
N GLU A 117 -4.92 -2.24 -6.81
CA GLU A 117 -5.05 -0.80 -7.02
C GLU A 117 -4.22 -0.29 -8.21
N THR A 118 -3.07 -0.92 -8.47
CA THR A 118 -2.15 -0.46 -9.52
C THR A 118 -2.46 -1.10 -10.89
N HIS A 119 -2.81 -2.38 -10.92
CA HIS A 119 -2.98 -3.17 -12.14
C HIS A 119 -4.44 -3.25 -12.60
N ASP A 120 -5.40 -3.37 -11.68
CA ASP A 120 -6.82 -3.59 -12.01
C ASP A 120 -7.64 -2.30 -11.96
N ALA A 121 -7.04 -1.17 -11.56
CA ALA A 121 -7.68 0.12 -11.65
C ALA A 121 -8.22 0.38 -13.07
N PRO A 122 -9.46 0.90 -13.23
CA PRO A 122 -10.05 1.11 -14.56
C PRO A 122 -9.19 1.93 -15.51
N MET A 123 -8.35 2.81 -14.97
CA MET A 123 -7.47 3.71 -15.72
C MET A 123 -6.09 3.10 -16.07
N SER A 124 -5.69 1.99 -15.43
CA SER A 124 -4.39 1.37 -15.69
C SER A 124 -4.36 0.63 -17.02
N GLY A 125 -5.51 0.15 -17.51
CA GLY A 125 -5.61 -0.66 -18.73
C GLY A 125 -4.88 -2.00 -18.63
N HIS A 126 -4.79 -2.61 -17.44
CA HIS A 126 -4.16 -3.91 -17.22
C HIS A 126 -2.73 -4.00 -17.81
N LEU A 127 -1.88 -3.05 -17.38
CA LEU A 127 -0.52 -2.92 -17.89
C LEU A 127 0.28 -4.23 -17.81
N GLY A 128 1.15 -4.46 -18.79
CA GLY A 128 2.09 -5.57 -18.76
C GLY A 128 3.01 -5.53 -17.53
N ARG A 129 3.66 -6.67 -17.25
CA ARG A 129 4.53 -6.90 -16.09
C ARG A 129 5.49 -5.74 -15.80
N GLU A 130 6.20 -5.29 -16.82
CA GLU A 130 7.26 -4.29 -16.66
C GLU A 130 6.71 -2.94 -16.22
N LYS A 131 5.66 -2.46 -16.90
CA LYS A 131 4.99 -1.20 -16.55
C LYS A 131 4.34 -1.26 -15.17
N THR A 132 3.67 -2.38 -14.84
CA THR A 132 3.10 -2.58 -13.50
C THR A 132 4.19 -2.50 -12.44
N TYR A 133 5.32 -3.19 -12.63
CA TYR A 133 6.45 -3.12 -11.70
C TYR A 133 6.98 -1.70 -11.54
N GLN A 134 7.17 -0.98 -12.66
CA GLN A 134 7.64 0.41 -12.64
C GLN A 134 6.71 1.30 -11.80
N MET A 135 5.39 1.22 -12.00
CA MET A 135 4.43 2.02 -11.24
C MET A 135 4.44 1.69 -9.75
N VAL A 136 4.38 0.40 -9.38
CA VAL A 136 4.43 -0.02 -7.97
C VAL A 136 5.73 0.45 -7.33
N SER A 137 6.86 0.29 -8.03
CA SER A 137 8.20 0.60 -7.52
C SER A 137 8.47 2.08 -7.29
N GLN A 138 7.62 2.98 -7.79
CA GLN A 138 7.74 4.41 -7.50
C GLN A 138 7.38 4.73 -6.05
N THR A 139 6.48 3.95 -5.45
CA THR A 139 5.95 4.22 -4.10
C THR A 139 6.30 3.13 -3.11
N PHE A 140 6.34 1.86 -3.54
CA PHE A 140 6.46 0.71 -2.65
C PHE A 140 7.68 -0.15 -2.96
N GLY A 141 8.14 -0.91 -1.96
CA GLY A 141 9.21 -1.87 -2.11
C GLY A 141 9.10 -3.02 -1.12
N TRP A 142 9.32 -4.24 -1.61
CA TRP A 142 9.47 -5.43 -0.78
C TRP A 142 10.40 -6.46 -1.45
N PRO A 143 10.94 -7.42 -0.69
CA PRO A 143 11.79 -8.46 -1.25
C PRO A 143 11.08 -9.25 -2.36
N ARG A 144 11.77 -9.44 -3.49
CA ARG A 144 11.27 -10.18 -4.66
C ARG A 144 9.99 -9.58 -5.28
N MET A 145 9.77 -8.27 -5.15
CA MET A 145 8.61 -7.57 -5.71
C MET A 145 8.37 -7.85 -7.20
N TYR A 146 9.43 -7.91 -8.03
CA TYR A 146 9.27 -8.25 -9.45
C TYR A 146 8.63 -9.62 -9.67
N LYS A 147 8.98 -10.63 -8.85
CA LYS A 147 8.40 -11.98 -8.95
C LYS A 147 6.91 -11.97 -8.60
N TRP A 148 6.54 -11.20 -7.58
CA TRP A 148 5.14 -10.99 -7.19
C TRP A 148 4.34 -10.33 -8.32
N VAL A 149 4.83 -9.20 -8.85
CA VAL A 149 4.20 -8.50 -9.98
C VAL A 149 4.07 -9.42 -11.19
N ALA A 150 5.14 -10.16 -11.53
CA ALA A 150 5.14 -11.07 -12.66
C ALA A 150 4.10 -12.17 -12.53
N HIS A 151 3.95 -12.72 -11.32
CA HIS A 151 2.95 -13.74 -11.03
C HIS A 151 1.54 -13.19 -11.14
N TYR A 152 1.27 -12.06 -10.49
CA TYR A 152 -0.03 -11.39 -10.49
C TYR A 152 -0.53 -11.07 -11.90
N VAL A 153 0.31 -10.42 -12.72
CA VAL A 153 -0.03 -10.08 -14.11
C VAL A 153 -0.18 -11.35 -14.97
N LYS A 154 0.57 -12.42 -14.68
CA LYS A 154 0.42 -13.71 -15.39
C LYS A 154 -0.92 -14.36 -15.08
N THR A 155 -1.43 -14.25 -13.86
CA THR A 155 -2.70 -14.85 -13.42
C THR A 155 -3.92 -13.96 -13.66
N CYS A 156 -3.73 -12.72 -14.14
CA CYS A 156 -4.81 -11.81 -14.46
C CYS A 156 -5.64 -12.34 -15.65
N GLU A 157 -6.92 -12.63 -15.39
CA GLU A 157 -7.84 -13.17 -16.39
C GLU A 157 -8.04 -12.22 -17.57
N THR A 158 -8.20 -10.92 -17.30
CA THR A 158 -8.33 -9.91 -18.36
C THR A 158 -7.12 -9.94 -19.27
N CYS A 159 -5.90 -9.89 -18.72
CA CYS A 159 -4.66 -9.97 -19.49
C CYS A 159 -4.54 -11.27 -20.30
N GLN A 160 -4.99 -12.40 -19.76
CA GLN A 160 -4.94 -13.68 -20.44
C GLN A 160 -5.88 -13.72 -21.65
N ARG A 161 -7.07 -13.11 -21.56
CA ARG A 161 -8.04 -13.06 -22.66
C ARG A 161 -7.59 -12.19 -23.83
N VAL A 162 -6.90 -11.07 -23.57
CA VAL A 162 -6.44 -10.14 -24.63
C VAL A 162 -5.10 -10.52 -25.26
N LYS A 163 -4.29 -11.37 -24.63
CA LYS A 163 -3.03 -11.83 -25.26
C LYS A 163 -3.35 -12.89 -26.32
N PRO A 164 -3.05 -12.64 -27.61
CA PRO A 164 -3.15 -13.69 -28.61
C PRO A 164 -2.20 -14.82 -28.23
N SER A 165 -2.68 -16.07 -28.36
CA SER A 165 -1.84 -17.26 -28.24
C SER A 165 -0.79 -17.19 -29.35
N GLY A 166 0.42 -16.78 -28.99
CA GLY A 166 1.61 -16.88 -29.84
C GLY A 166 2.30 -18.20 -29.61
#